data_AF-A0A7S1S3D2-F1
#
_entry.id   AF-A0A7S1S3D2-F1
#
_cell.length_a   1.000
_cell.length_b   1.000
_cell.length_c   1.000
_cell.angle_alpha   90.00
_cell.angle_beta   90.00
_cell.angle_gamma   90.00
#
_symmetry.space_group_name_H-M   'P 1'
#
loop_
_entity.id
_entity.type
_entity.pdbx_description
1 polymer ?
#
loop_
_entity_poly.entity_id
_entity_poly.type
_entity_poly.pdbx_seq_one_letter_code
_entity_poly.pdbx_strand_id
1 'polypeptide(L)'
;VTSITLKEHLLYSHWIYGNGLMLAARLKLSVDHPVRRFLKQYYYGTATVNQDSKDALLPVSGFGHRTFSFTDESWVAFFTDLVADWEWVPLPDKLERMGLPGPLLEALPVAADGLLLWRTI
;
A
#
# COMPACT_ATOMS: atom_id res chain seq x y z
N VAL A 1 -4.43 -8.90 -12.09
CA VAL A 1 -4.34 -7.43 -12.26
C VAL A 1 -5.12 -6.70 -11.17
N THR A 2 -6.42 -6.96 -10.96
CA THR A 2 -7.25 -6.32 -9.92
C THR A 2 -6.63 -6.33 -8.52
N SER A 3 -6.20 -7.50 -8.02
CA SER A 3 -5.58 -7.61 -6.69
C SER A 3 -4.27 -6.81 -6.59
N ILE A 4 -3.37 -6.92 -7.57
CA ILE A 4 -2.11 -6.17 -7.53
C ILE A 4 -2.35 -4.65 -7.61
N THR A 5 -3.20 -4.20 -8.53
CA THR A 5 -3.39 -2.78 -8.80
C THR A 5 -4.25 -2.09 -7.74
N LEU A 6 -5.39 -2.67 -7.36
CA LEU A 6 -6.34 -2.02 -6.46
C LEU A 6 -6.07 -2.34 -4.99
N LYS A 7 -5.73 -3.59 -4.65
CA LYS A 7 -5.46 -4.01 -3.27
C LYS A 7 -4.03 -3.66 -2.86
N GLU A 8 -3.02 -4.28 -3.47
CA GLU A 8 -1.63 -4.14 -3.02
C GLU A 8 -1.07 -2.73 -3.29
N HIS A 9 -1.36 -2.17 -4.47
CA HIS A 9 -0.83 -0.86 -4.86
C HIS A 9 -1.70 0.30 -4.33
N LEU A 10 -2.94 0.47 -4.82
CA LEU A 10 -3.76 1.63 -4.44
C LEU A 10 -4.15 1.62 -2.95
N LEU A 11 -4.75 0.54 -2.46
CA LEU A 11 -5.25 0.55 -1.09
C LEU A 11 -4.10 0.42 -0.08
N TYR A 12 -3.31 -0.65 -0.16
CA TYR A 12 -2.32 -0.95 0.88
C TYR A 12 -1.13 0.01 0.82
N SER A 13 -0.46 0.13 -0.33
CA SER A 13 0.75 0.96 -0.45
C SER A 13 0.46 2.45 -0.31
N HIS A 14 -0.49 2.98 -1.08
CA HIS A 14 -0.76 4.41 -1.10
C HIS A 14 -1.57 4.88 0.11
N TRP A 15 -2.73 4.28 0.36
CA TRP A 15 -3.67 4.82 1.35
C TRP A 15 -3.47 4.32 2.78
N ILE A 16 -3.13 3.06 2.97
CA ILE A 16 -2.91 2.55 4.32
C ILE A 16 -1.49 2.91 4.79
N TYR A 17 -0.46 2.39 4.12
CA TYR A 17 0.93 2.63 4.53
C TYR A 17 1.36 4.07 4.33
N GLY A 18 1.29 4.59 3.09
CA GLY A 18 1.77 5.93 2.77
C GLY A 18 1.04 7.02 3.56
N ASN A 19 -0.28 7.12 3.37
CA ASN A 19 -1.10 8.12 4.05
C ASN A 19 -1.07 7.96 5.57
N GLY A 20 -1.12 6.72 6.08
CA GLY A 20 -1.03 6.45 7.52
C GLY A 20 0.28 6.95 8.13
N LEU A 21 1.42 6.62 7.52
CA LEU A 21 2.74 7.08 7.95
C LEU A 21 2.85 8.60 7.90
N MET A 22 2.42 9.21 6.78
CA MET A 22 2.44 10.65 6.60
C MET A 22 1.61 11.37 7.67
N LEU A 23 0.37 10.93 7.91
CA LEU A 23 -0.52 11.54 8.89
C LEU A 23 0.02 11.37 10.30
N ALA A 24 0.45 10.16 10.67
CA ALA A 24 1.05 9.91 11.98
C ALA A 24 2.28 10.81 12.21
N ALA A 25 3.22 10.84 11.26
CA ALA A 25 4.42 11.66 11.39
C ALA A 25 4.12 13.16 11.47
N ARG A 26 3.18 13.67 10.67
CA ARG A 26 2.86 15.11 10.62
C ARG A 26 2.01 15.57 11.81
N LEU A 27 1.11 14.73 12.30
CA LEU A 27 0.16 15.07 13.37
C LEU A 27 0.71 14.79 14.77
N LYS A 28 1.67 13.85 14.91
CA LYS A 28 2.17 13.43 16.22
C LYS A 28 3.60 13.85 16.52
N LEU A 29 4.39 14.24 15.51
CA LEU A 29 5.78 14.65 15.70
C LEU A 29 5.97 16.11 15.29
N SER A 30 6.73 16.86 16.10
CA SER A 30 7.14 18.23 15.76
C SER A 30 7.98 18.24 14.49
N VAL A 31 8.06 19.40 13.80
CA VAL A 31 8.81 19.55 12.54
C VAL A 31 10.28 19.16 12.71
N ASP A 32 10.86 19.48 13.87
CA ASP A 32 12.28 19.22 14.17
C ASP A 32 12.53 17.83 14.78
N HIS A 33 11.48 17.04 15.02
CA HIS A 33 11.62 15.71 15.60
C HIS A 33 12.50 14.83 14.70
N PRO A 34 13.55 14.18 15.21
CA PRO A 34 14.51 13.43 14.39
C PRO A 34 13.85 12.32 13.57
N VAL A 35 12.90 11.58 14.17
CA VAL A 35 12.12 10.56 13.46
C VAL A 35 11.30 11.14 12.31
N ARG A 36 10.69 12.32 12.46
CA ARG A 36 9.94 12.95 11.37
C ARG A 36 10.87 13.37 10.23
N ARG A 37 12.04 13.93 10.55
CA ARG A 37 13.05 14.31 9.56
C ARG A 37 13.56 13.10 8.77
N PHE A 38 13.81 11.99 9.46
CA PHE A 38 14.18 10.72 8.84
C PHE A 38 13.06 10.17 7.94
N LEU A 39 11.81 10.13 8.45
CA LEU A 39 10.66 9.57 7.73
C LEU A 39 10.21 10.42 6.53
N LYS A 40 10.50 11.73 6.52
CA LYS A 40 9.98 12.69 5.53
C LYS A 40 10.26 12.28 4.08
N GLN A 41 11.44 11.73 3.81
CA GLN A 41 11.80 11.29 2.47
C GLN A 41 10.96 10.11 1.97
N TYR A 42 10.43 9.27 2.88
CA TYR A 42 9.66 8.07 2.55
C TYR A 42 8.17 8.33 2.36
N TYR A 43 7.64 9.47 2.82
CA TYR A 43 6.25 9.88 2.60
C TYR A 43 6.11 11.15 1.75
N TYR A 44 7.21 11.64 1.18
CA TYR A 44 7.19 12.82 0.32
C TYR A 44 6.30 12.58 -0.91
N GLY A 45 5.43 13.54 -1.24
CA GLY A 45 4.49 13.43 -2.38
C GLY A 45 3.24 12.61 -2.13
N THR A 46 3.16 11.82 -1.05
CA THR A 46 2.01 10.97 -0.73
C THR A 46 0.68 11.73 -0.64
N ALA A 47 0.66 12.91 0.01
CA ALA A 47 -0.55 13.72 0.09
C ALA A 47 -1.10 14.10 -1.29
N THR A 48 -0.23 14.50 -2.21
CA THR A 48 -0.60 14.99 -3.54
C THR A 48 -1.18 13.86 -4.36
N VAL A 49 -0.43 12.76 -4.54
CA VAL A 49 -0.89 11.64 -5.38
C VAL A 49 -2.16 10.99 -4.82
N ASN A 50 -2.30 10.93 -3.50
CA ASN A 50 -3.50 10.36 -2.89
C ASN A 50 -4.70 11.29 -2.99
N GLN A 51 -4.50 12.61 -2.97
CA GLN A 51 -5.57 13.57 -3.28
C GLN A 51 -6.02 13.41 -4.74
N ASP A 52 -5.08 13.38 -5.69
CA ASP A 52 -5.40 13.18 -7.11
C ASP A 52 -6.14 11.85 -7.35
N SER A 53 -5.79 10.81 -6.59
CA SER A 53 -6.49 9.51 -6.67
C SER A 53 -7.96 9.61 -6.23
N LYS A 54 -8.29 10.46 -5.25
CA LYS A 54 -9.67 10.67 -4.79
C LYS A 54 -10.50 11.45 -5.79
N ASP A 55 -9.86 12.28 -6.61
CA ASP A 55 -10.57 13.14 -7.55
C ASP A 55 -10.74 12.45 -8.92
N ALA A 56 -9.71 11.71 -9.37
CA ALA A 56 -9.68 11.16 -10.72
C ALA A 56 -9.81 9.63 -10.80
N LEU A 57 -9.30 8.90 -9.80
CA LEU A 57 -9.13 7.43 -9.91
C LEU A 57 -10.25 6.66 -9.21
N LEU A 58 -10.47 6.93 -7.92
CA LEU A 58 -11.39 6.18 -7.07
C LEU A 58 -12.87 6.41 -7.32
N PRO A 59 -13.37 7.62 -7.61
CA PRO A 59 -14.81 7.86 -7.65
C PRO A 59 -15.52 6.86 -8.55
N VAL A 60 -16.78 6.55 -8.23
CA VAL A 60 -17.63 5.84 -9.19
C VAL A 60 -17.64 6.62 -10.49
N SER A 61 -17.52 5.91 -11.61
CA SER A 61 -17.27 6.48 -12.93
C SER A 61 -15.92 7.18 -13.12
N GLY A 62 -14.99 7.12 -12.17
CA GLY A 62 -13.59 7.56 -12.28
C GLY A 62 -12.73 6.58 -13.09
N PHE A 63 -11.45 6.91 -13.30
CA PHE A 63 -10.56 6.09 -14.14
C PHE A 63 -10.43 4.65 -13.64
N GLY A 64 -10.33 4.44 -12.32
CA GLY A 64 -10.26 3.12 -11.73
C GLY A 64 -11.55 2.35 -11.99
N HIS A 65 -12.70 2.91 -11.60
CA HIS A 65 -13.99 2.28 -11.81
C HIS A 65 -14.25 1.88 -13.28
N ARG A 66 -13.92 2.75 -14.23
CA ARG A 66 -14.15 2.50 -15.67
C ARG A 66 -13.19 1.48 -16.29
N THR A 67 -12.08 1.15 -15.64
CA THR A 67 -11.05 0.25 -16.19
C THR A 67 -11.11 -1.15 -15.60
N PHE A 68 -11.90 -1.36 -14.53
CA PHE A 68 -12.12 -2.65 -13.92
C PHE A 68 -13.60 -3.05 -14.06
N SER A 69 -13.87 -4.35 -14.12
CA SER A 69 -15.21 -4.90 -14.37
C SER A 69 -16.04 -4.98 -13.08
N PHE A 70 -16.22 -3.85 -12.39
CA PHE A 70 -17.09 -3.73 -11.22
C PHE A 70 -18.40 -3.04 -11.60
N THR A 71 -19.46 -3.35 -10.87
CA THR A 71 -20.62 -2.47 -10.73
C THR A 71 -20.31 -1.36 -9.74
N ASP A 72 -21.09 -0.28 -9.76
CA ASP A 72 -20.96 0.83 -8.81
C ASP A 72 -20.96 0.33 -7.34
N GLU A 73 -21.84 -0.62 -7.00
CA GLU A 73 -21.96 -1.16 -5.65
C GLU A 73 -20.78 -2.05 -5.29
N SER A 74 -20.39 -2.95 -6.19
CA SER A 74 -19.27 -3.88 -5.95
C SER A 74 -17.92 -3.18 -5.91
N TRP A 75 -17.79 -2.02 -6.56
CA TRP A 75 -16.61 -1.16 -6.48
C TRP A 75 -16.38 -0.64 -5.06
N VAL A 76 -17.43 -0.09 -4.44
CA VAL A 76 -17.35 0.44 -3.06
C VAL A 76 -17.19 -0.70 -2.06
N ALA A 77 -17.94 -1.79 -2.23
CA ALA A 77 -17.83 -2.97 -1.37
C ALA A 77 -16.42 -3.56 -1.39
N PHE A 78 -15.80 -3.67 -2.57
CA PHE A 78 -14.45 -4.22 -2.73
C PHE A 78 -13.41 -3.53 -1.84
N PHE A 79 -13.38 -2.20 -1.79
CA PHE A 79 -12.44 -1.49 -0.91
C PHE A 79 -12.81 -1.59 0.56
N THR A 80 -14.12 -1.59 0.87
CA THR A 80 -14.61 -1.69 2.25
C THR A 80 -14.22 -3.03 2.87
N ASP A 81 -14.43 -4.12 2.15
CA ASP A 81 -14.09 -5.48 2.57
C ASP A 81 -12.57 -5.62 2.75
N LEU A 82 -11.78 -5.10 1.82
CA LEU A 82 -10.32 -5.18 1.89
C LEU A 82 -9.71 -4.40 3.06
N VAL A 83 -10.34 -3.30 3.49
CA VAL A 83 -9.90 -2.55 4.68
C VAL A 83 -10.31 -3.29 5.95
N ALA A 84 -11.50 -3.89 5.98
CA ALA A 84 -11.98 -4.65 7.13
C ALA A 84 -11.07 -5.85 7.45
N ASP A 85 -10.55 -6.51 6.41
CA ASP A 85 -9.67 -7.67 6.53
C ASP A 85 -8.17 -7.30 6.57
N TRP A 86 -7.82 -6.01 6.55
CA TRP A 86 -6.41 -5.61 6.47
C TRP A 86 -5.69 -5.78 7.81
N GLU A 87 -4.48 -6.35 7.73
CA GLU A 87 -3.54 -6.44 8.84
C GLU A 87 -2.13 -6.01 8.41
N TRP A 88 -1.37 -5.47 9.36
CA TRP A 88 0.05 -5.21 9.14
C TRP A 88 0.85 -6.51 9.33
N VAL A 89 1.65 -6.87 8.33
CA VAL A 89 2.49 -8.08 8.34
C VAL A 89 3.88 -7.71 7.81
N PRO A 90 4.97 -8.03 8.53
CA PRO A 90 6.33 -7.88 8.02
C PRO A 90 6.55 -8.64 6.71
N LEU A 91 7.49 -8.18 5.88
CA LEU A 91 7.80 -8.88 4.61
C LEU A 91 8.19 -10.35 4.82
N PRO A 92 9.09 -10.72 5.76
CA PRO A 92 9.45 -12.12 5.99
C PRO A 92 8.22 -13.00 6.28
N ASP A 93 7.36 -12.55 7.18
CA ASP A 93 6.14 -13.25 7.57
C ASP A 93 5.13 -13.33 6.40
N LYS A 94 5.05 -12.28 5.57
CA LYS A 94 4.20 -12.28 4.36
C LYS A 94 4.68 -13.32 3.34
N LEU A 95 6.00 -13.50 3.20
CA LEU A 95 6.58 -14.51 2.31
C LEU A 95 6.36 -15.92 2.86
N GLU A 96 6.50 -16.13 4.17
CA GLU A 96 6.20 -17.42 4.81
C GLU A 96 4.73 -17.83 4.59
N ARG A 97 3.80 -16.88 4.74
CA ARG A 97 2.36 -17.09 4.52
C ARG A 97 2.01 -17.45 3.07
N MET A 98 2.90 -17.24 2.09
CA MET A 98 2.67 -17.72 0.72
C MET A 98 2.70 -19.25 0.62
N GLY A 99 3.30 -19.95 1.60
CA GLY A 99 3.33 -21.41 1.66
C GLY A 99 4.11 -22.07 0.52
N LEU A 100 5.03 -21.33 -0.12
CA LEU A 100 5.84 -21.84 -1.22
C LEU A 100 7.08 -22.60 -0.69
N PRO A 101 7.53 -23.68 -1.36
CA PRO A 101 8.79 -24.34 -1.02
C PRO A 101 9.97 -23.37 -1.11
N GLY A 102 10.95 -23.51 -0.21
CA GLY A 102 12.11 -22.61 -0.09
C GLY A 102 12.79 -22.27 -1.43
N PRO A 103 13.19 -23.25 -2.26
CA PRO A 103 13.81 -22.96 -3.55
C PRO A 103 12.93 -22.17 -4.52
N LEU A 104 11.60 -22.37 -4.48
CA LEU A 104 10.66 -21.63 -5.32
C LEU A 104 10.45 -20.21 -4.80
N LEU A 105 10.36 -20.05 -3.48
CA LEU A 105 10.23 -18.75 -2.85
C LEU A 105 11.47 -17.90 -3.13
N GLU A 106 12.67 -18.45 -2.95
CA GLU A 106 13.95 -17.78 -3.21
C GLU A 106 14.13 -17.36 -4.67
N ALA A 107 13.52 -18.07 -5.62
CA ALA A 107 13.54 -17.71 -7.03
C ALA A 107 12.63 -16.52 -7.38
N LEU A 108 11.70 -16.12 -6.50
CA LEU A 108 10.83 -14.97 -6.75
C LEU A 108 11.58 -13.66 -6.49
N PRO A 109 11.58 -12.70 -7.44
CA PRO A 109 12.23 -11.39 -7.23
C PRO A 109 11.72 -10.66 -5.99
N VAL A 110 10.42 -10.76 -5.69
CA VAL A 110 9.83 -10.15 -4.49
C VAL A 110 10.40 -10.72 -3.19
N ALA A 111 10.85 -11.97 -3.19
CA ALA A 111 11.50 -12.58 -2.03
C ALA A 111 12.99 -12.28 -2.01
N ALA A 112 13.71 -12.54 -3.11
CA ALA A 112 15.15 -12.34 -3.20
C ALA A 112 15.55 -10.88 -2.97
N ASP A 113 15.01 -9.96 -3.77
CA ASP A 113 15.35 -8.53 -3.71
C ASP A 113 14.64 -7.86 -2.53
N GLY A 114 13.40 -8.27 -2.25
CA GLY A 114 12.62 -7.71 -1.15
C GLY A 114 13.26 -7.99 0.21
N LEU A 115 13.71 -9.22 0.47
CA LEU A 115 14.40 -9.55 1.73
C LEU A 115 15.77 -8.90 1.83
N LEU A 116 16.50 -8.76 0.71
CA LEU A 116 17.75 -8.02 0.69
C LEU A 116 17.53 -6.56 1.11
N LEU A 117 16.54 -5.90 0.52
CA LEU A 117 16.18 -4.53 0.88
C LEU A 117 15.73 -4.44 2.35
N TRP A 118 14.84 -5.33 2.78
CA TRP A 118 14.33 -5.38 4.15
C TRP A 118 15.42 -5.49 5.21
N ARG A 119 16.47 -6.29 4.95
CA ARG A 119 17.59 -6.48 5.88
C ARG A 119 18.60 -5.32 5.87
N THR A 120 18.51 -4.44 4.87
CA THR A 120 19.45 -3.33 4.67
C THR A 120 18.94 -2.02 5.29
N ILE A 121 17.61 -1.84 5.35
CA ILE A 121 16.95 -0.69 5.98
C ILE A 121 16.81 -0.93 7.49
#